data_AF-A0A533ZSJ3-F1
#
_entry.id   AF-A0A533ZSJ3-F1
#
_cell.length_a   1.000
_cell.length_b   1.000
_cell.length_c   1.000
_cell.angle_alpha   90.00
_cell.angle_beta   90.00
_cell.angle_gamma   90.00
#
_symmetry.space_group_name_H-M   'P 1'
#
loop_
_entity.id
_entity.type
_entity.pdbx_description
1 polymer ?
#
loop_
_entity_poly.entity_id
_entity_poly.type
_entity_poly.pdbx_seq_one_letter_code
_entity_poly.pdbx_strand_id
1 'polypeptide(L)' 'MASPTRTARLQAEDHRHLWHPFTQQREWEQEPPLIIERGRGVYLEDTDGHRYLDGVSSLWVNLHG' A
#
# COMPACT_ATOMS: atom_id res chain seq x y z
N MET A 1 -24.09 -8.49 10.14
CA MET A 1 -22.66 -8.08 10.16
C MET A 1 -22.41 -7.27 8.90
N ALA A 2 -21.77 -6.10 8.99
CA ALA A 2 -21.41 -5.32 7.80
C ALA A 2 -20.33 -6.05 7.00
N SER A 3 -20.37 -5.97 5.67
CA SER A 3 -19.32 -6.50 4.81
C SER A 3 -17.98 -5.79 5.09
N PRO A 4 -16.84 -6.49 4.97
CA PRO A 4 -15.54 -5.85 5.15
C PRO A 4 -15.34 -4.72 4.13
N THR A 5 -14.62 -3.67 4.53
CA THR A 5 -14.24 -2.58 3.62
C THR A 5 -13.35 -3.12 2.50
N ARG A 6 -13.29 -2.39 1.38
CA ARG A 6 -12.39 -2.76 0.27
C ARG A 6 -10.94 -2.84 0.72
N THR A 7 -10.48 -1.89 1.54
CA THR A 7 -9.13 -1.88 2.14
C THR A 7 -8.86 -3.15 2.94
N ALA A 8 -9.74 -3.50 3.89
CA ALA A 8 -9.56 -4.68 4.74
C ALA A 8 -9.52 -5.98 3.93
N ARG A 9 -10.32 -6.07 2.85
CA ARG A 9 -10.27 -7.22 1.94
C ARG A 9 -8.93 -7.32 1.21
N LEU A 10 -8.40 -6.20 0.70
CA LEU A 10 -7.11 -6.21 -0.01
C LEU A 10 -5.93 -6.53 0.92
N GLN A 11 -5.95 -6.02 2.15
CA GLN A 11 -4.97 -6.36 3.19
C GLN A 11 -4.97 -7.85 3.52
N ALA A 12 -6.14 -8.47 3.62
CA ALA A 12 -6.25 -9.91 3.85
C ALA A 12 -5.72 -10.73 2.66
N GLU A 13 -5.97 -10.29 1.43
CA GLU A 13 -5.43 -10.94 0.22
C GLU A 13 -3.91 -10.78 0.11
N ASP A 14 -3.35 -9.62 0.48
CA ASP A 14 -1.91 -9.37 0.54
C ASP A 14 -1.21 -10.38 1.46
N HIS A 15 -1.67 -10.46 2.72
CA HIS A 15 -1.11 -11.40 3.70
C HIS A 15 -1.22 -12.86 3.27
N ARG A 16 -2.28 -13.21 2.53
CA ARG A 16 -2.52 -14.60 2.13
C ARG A 16 -1.67 -15.04 0.95
N HIS A 17 -1.26 -14.12 0.09
CA HIS A 17 -0.75 -14.45 -1.24
C HIS A 17 0.57 -13.80 -1.62
N LEU A 18 0.99 -12.71 -0.96
CA LEU A 18 2.15 -11.92 -1.37
C LEU A 18 3.32 -12.06 -0.39
N TRP A 19 4.51 -12.32 -0.94
CA TRP A 19 5.78 -12.23 -0.22
C TRP A 19 6.53 -10.99 -0.71
N HIS A 20 6.75 -10.02 0.17
CA HIS A 20 7.26 -8.70 -0.25
C HIS A 20 8.78 -8.66 -0.36
N PRO A 21 9.33 -7.97 -1.38
CA PRO A 21 10.77 -7.79 -1.50
C PRO A 21 11.28 -6.82 -0.43
N PHE A 22 12.46 -7.10 0.12
CA PHE A 22 13.12 -6.25 1.12
C PHE A 22 12.31 -5.96 2.40
N THR A 23 11.28 -6.76 2.68
CA THR A 23 10.43 -6.67 3.87
C THR A 23 10.71 -7.85 4.80
N GLN A 24 10.77 -7.60 6.12
CA GLN A 24 10.79 -8.69 7.09
C GLN A 24 9.39 -9.30 7.21
N GLN A 25 9.14 -10.36 6.43
CA GLN A 25 7.78 -10.87 6.23
C GLN A 25 7.08 -11.32 7.52
N ARG A 26 7.82 -11.87 8.49
CA ARG A 26 7.22 -12.31 9.77
C ARG A 26 6.67 -11.15 10.61
N GLU A 27 7.28 -9.98 10.49
CA GLU A 27 6.80 -8.76 11.16
C GLU A 27 5.68 -8.13 10.34
N TRP A 28 5.81 -8.12 9.01
CA TRP A 28 4.79 -7.62 8.08
C TRP A 28 3.41 -8.25 8.28
N GLU A 29 3.32 -9.57 8.50
CA GLU A 29 2.05 -10.27 8.74
C GLU A 29 1.27 -9.75 9.97
N GLN A 30 1.92 -9.01 10.86
CA GLN A 30 1.33 -8.44 12.08
C GLN A 30 0.90 -6.97 11.91
N GLU A 31 1.25 -6.34 10.79
CA GLU A 31 0.94 -4.95 10.48
C GLU A 31 -0.14 -4.88 9.38
N PRO A 32 -1.00 -3.86 9.35
CA PRO A 32 -1.91 -3.66 8.23
C PRO A 32 -1.15 -3.16 6.99
N PRO A 33 -1.19 -3.85 5.84
CA PRO A 33 -0.56 -3.40 4.61
C PRO A 33 -1.06 -2.02 4.18
N LEU A 34 -0.14 -1.14 3.78
CA LEU A 34 -0.46 0.12 3.12
C LEU A 34 -0.82 -0.14 1.65
N ILE A 35 -2.09 0.05 1.29
CA ILE A 35 -2.59 -0.20 -0.05
C ILE A 35 -2.71 1.12 -0.82
N ILE A 36 -1.74 1.42 -1.69
CA ILE A 36 -1.79 2.58 -2.59
C ILE A 36 -2.68 2.27 -3.80
N GLU A 37 -3.61 3.16 -4.16
CA GLU A 37 -4.50 2.97 -5.32
C GLU A 37 -4.35 3.98 -6.45
N ARG A 38 -3.83 5.18 -6.16
CA ARG A 38 -3.59 6.19 -7.20
C ARG A 38 -2.39 7.07 -6.91
N GLY A 39 -1.77 7.55 -7.97
CA GLY A 39 -0.75 8.60 -7.95
C GLY A 39 -1.21 9.84 -8.72
N ARG A 40 -0.77 11.03 -8.30
CA ARG A 40 -0.94 12.29 -9.04
C ARG A 40 0.20 13.25 -8.72
N GLY A 41 1.07 13.47 -9.71
CA GLY A 41 2.28 14.28 -9.51
C GLY A 41 3.12 13.65 -8.40
N VAL A 42 3.61 14.45 -7.46
CA VAL A 42 4.42 13.97 -6.33
C VAL A 42 3.63 13.29 -5.20
N TYR A 43 2.33 13.00 -5.38
CA TYR A 43 1.50 12.43 -4.32
C TYR A 43 0.97 11.04 -4.66
N LEU A 44 0.96 10.16 -3.66
CA LEU A 44 0.26 8.88 -3.65
C LEU A 44 -0.97 8.97 -2.75
N GLU A 45 -2.02 8.21 -3.06
CA GLU A 45 -3.21 8.08 -2.22
C GLU A 45 -3.57 6.61 -1.99
N ASP A 46 -3.86 6.29 -0.73
CA ASP A 46 -4.29 4.95 -0.31
C ASP A 46 -5.79 4.70 -0.53
N THR A 47 -6.22 3.47 -0.32
CA THR A 47 -7.63 3.07 -0.48
C THR A 47 -8.59 3.63 0.59
N ASP A 48 -8.07 4.30 1.63
CA ASP A 48 -8.84 4.98 2.66
C ASP A 48 -8.91 6.50 2.42
N GLY A 49 -8.23 7.02 1.38
CA GLY A 49 -8.23 8.42 0.96
C GLY A 49 -7.12 9.28 1.58
N HIS A 50 -6.16 8.69 2.29
CA HIS A 50 -5.01 9.42 2.83
C HIS A 50 -3.98 9.71 1.74
N ARG A 51 -3.40 10.90 1.77
CA ARG A 51 -2.40 11.36 0.79
C ARG A 51 -1.00 11.40 1.39
N TYR A 52 -0.05 10.91 0.61
CA TYR A 52 1.37 10.80 0.96
C TYR A 52 2.21 11.52 -0.07
N LEU A 53 3.25 12.24 0.37
CA LEU A 53 4.27 12.77 -0.52
C LEU A 53 5.21 11.63 -0.94
N ASP A 54 5.35 11.39 -2.23
CA ASP A 54 6.35 10.46 -2.77
C ASP A 54 7.73 11.12 -2.76
N GLY A 55 8.40 11.05 -1.60
CA GLY A 55 9.70 11.67 -1.37
C GLY A 55 10.87 10.98 -2.07
N VAL A 56 10.67 9.82 -2.68
CA VAL A 56 11.73 9.00 -3.28
C VAL A 56 11.46 8.63 -4.74
N SER A 57 10.41 9.18 -5.34
CA SER A 57 9.97 8.81 -6.71
C SER A 57 9.71 7.30 -6.82
N SER A 58 9.02 6.77 -5.80
CA SER A 58 8.68 5.37 -5.56
C SER A 58 9.93 4.51 -5.37
N LEU A 59 10.41 3.86 -6.40
CA LEU A 59 11.70 3.19 -6.39
C LEU A 59 12.67 3.90 -7.35
N TRP A 60 12.80 5.22 -7.19
CA TRP A 60 13.69 6.08 -7.99
C TRP A 60 13.34 6.15 -9.49
N VAL A 61 12.14 5.71 -9.87
CA VAL A 61 11.73 5.56 -11.26
C VAL A 61 10.64 6.55 -11.67
N ASN A 62 9.96 7.19 -10.72
CA ASN A 62 8.85 8.09 -11.02
C ASN A 62 9.27 9.57 -11.08
N LEU A 63 10.14 9.93 -12.02
CA LEU A 63 10.77 11.27 -12.10
C LEU A 63 9.77 12.42 -12.35
N HIS A 64 8.70 12.16 -13.09
CA HIS A 64 7.73 13.19 -13.49
C HIS A 64 6.42 13.15 -12.71
N GLY A 65 6.28 12.18 -11.79
CA GLY A 65 5.07 11.96 -11.00
C GLY A 65 4.04 11.09 -11.70
#